data_AF-A0A2V3I340-F1
#
_entry.id   AF-A0A2V3I340-F1
#
_cell.length_a   1.000
_cell.length_b   1.000
_cell.length_c   1.000
_cell.angle_alpha   90.00
_cell.angle_beta   90.00
_cell.angle_gamma   90.00
#
_symmetry.space_group_name_H-M   'P 1'
#
loop_
_entity.id
_entity.type
_entity.pdbx_description
1 polymer ?
#
loop_
_entity_poly.entity_id
_entity_poly.type
_entity_poly.pdbx_seq_one_letter_code
_entity_poly.pdbx_strand_id
1 'polypeptide(L)' 'MYPNIIFFLIDGLRADQFYGNNRTCKTPNIDSLIQKGMYFEQAVASADGTAISLNTIFTANFQVGNSA' A
#
# COMPACT_ATOMS: atom_id res chain seq x y z
N MET A 1 16.75 10.23 17.43
CA MET A 1 15.30 10.04 17.71
C MET A 1 14.90 8.68 17.18
N TYR A 2 14.19 7.86 17.96
CA TYR A 2 13.71 6.53 17.56
C TYR A 2 12.17 6.56 17.48
N PRO A 3 11.60 6.99 16.34
CA PRO A 3 10.14 7.00 16.19
C PRO A 3 9.61 5.57 16.10
N ASN A 4 8.40 5.36 16.60
CA ASN A 4 7.66 4.11 16.39
C ASN A 4 7.14 4.06 14.96
N ILE A 5 7.15 2.87 14.35
CA ILE A 5 6.63 2.63 13.00
C ILE A 5 5.44 1.68 13.13
N ILE A 6 4.31 2.05 12.52
CA ILE A 6 3.15 1.18 12.35
C ILE A 6 2.95 0.99 10.84
N PHE A 7 2.97 -0.26 10.39
CA PHE A 7 2.76 -0.62 8.98
C PHE A 7 1.37 -1.24 8.80
N PHE A 8 0.48 -0.51 8.11
CA PHE A 8 -0.83 -1.01 7.72
C PHE A 8 -0.82 -1.53 6.29
N LEU A 9 -1.32 -2.74 6.09
CA LEU A 9 -1.58 -3.33 4.79
C LEU A 9 -3.03 -3.83 4.74
N ILE A 10 -3.73 -3.56 3.64
CA ILE A 10 -5.13 -3.92 3.46
C ILE A 10 -5.22 -4.77 2.18
N ASP A 11 -5.69 -6.01 2.31
CA ASP A 11 -5.82 -6.93 1.18
C ASP A 11 -6.97 -6.51 0.25
N GLY A 12 -6.72 -6.51 -1.05
CA GLY A 12 -7.71 -6.16 -2.08
C GLY A 12 -8.15 -4.69 -2.13
N LEU A 13 -7.46 -3.75 -1.46
CA LEU A 13 -7.81 -2.33 -1.49
C LEU A 13 -7.38 -1.68 -2.81
N ARG A 14 -8.34 -1.29 -3.65
CA ARG A 14 -8.08 -0.55 -4.88
C ARG A 14 -7.93 0.95 -4.61
N ALA A 15 -6.97 1.59 -5.30
CA ALA A 15 -6.70 3.02 -5.15
C ALA A 15 -7.91 3.92 -5.45
N ASP A 16 -8.69 3.59 -6.47
CA ASP A 16 -9.87 4.36 -6.89
C ASP A 16 -11.05 4.29 -5.89
N GLN A 17 -10.99 3.41 -4.89
CA GLN A 17 -11.99 3.33 -3.83
C GLN A 17 -11.69 4.28 -2.67
N PHE A 18 -10.43 4.69 -2.47
CA PHE A 18 -10.05 5.55 -1.34
C PHE A 18 -9.29 6.81 -1.76
N TYR A 19 -9.00 7.03 -3.04
CA TYR A 19 -8.34 8.24 -3.51
C TYR A 19 -9.05 8.79 -4.76
N GLY A 20 -9.07 10.12 -4.89
CA GLY A 20 -9.75 10.84 -5.97
C GLY A 20 -11.15 11.35 -5.62
N ASN A 21 -11.67 12.23 -6.49
CA ASN A 21 -12.93 12.95 -6.27
C ASN A 21 -14.18 12.14 -6.63
N ASN A 22 -14.04 11.09 -7.45
CA ASN A 22 -15.16 10.32 -8.01
C ASN A 22 -15.31 8.94 -7.33
N ARG A 23 -15.24 8.89 -6.00
CA ARG A 23 -15.42 7.65 -5.21
C ARG A 23 -16.71 7.69 -4.41
N THR A 24 -17.36 6.53 -4.23
CA THR A 24 -18.58 6.38 -3.41
C THR A 24 -18.27 5.99 -1.96
N CYS A 25 -17.11 5.38 -1.72
CA CYS A 25 -16.69 4.97 -0.38
C CYS A 25 -16.32 6.19 0.49
N LYS A 26 -16.63 6.08 1.78
CA LYS A 26 -16.22 7.05 2.81
C LYS A 26 -15.12 6.44 3.66
N THR A 27 -13.90 6.96 3.55
CA THR A 27 -12.72 6.45 4.29
C THR A 27 -12.04 7.57 5.09
N PRO A 28 -12.76 8.22 6.04
CA PRO A 28 -12.30 9.45 6.69
C PRO A 28 -10.96 9.32 7.44
N ASN A 29 -10.63 8.12 7.94
CA ASN A 29 -9.34 7.87 8.60
C ASN A 29 -8.19 7.85 7.59
N ILE A 30 -8.38 7.22 6.43
CA ILE A 30 -7.38 7.21 5.34
C ILE A 30 -7.23 8.63 4.78
N ASP A 31 -8.34 9.34 4.60
CA ASP A 31 -8.34 10.74 4.16
C ASP A 31 -7.53 11.63 5.10
N SER A 32 -7.69 11.44 6.41
CA SER A 32 -6.91 12.19 7.41
C SER A 32 -5.42 11.87 7.35
N LEU A 33 -5.05 10.60 7.11
CA LEU A 33 -3.65 10.20 6.94
C LEU A 33 -3.02 10.84 5.70
N ILE A 34 -3.75 10.87 4.58
CA ILE A 34 -3.30 11.52 3.34
C ILE A 34 -3.11 13.03 3.56
N GLN A 35 -4.09 13.70 4.17
CA GLN A 35 -4.04 15.15 4.42
C GLN A 35 -2.89 15.57 5.35
N LYS A 36 -2.55 14.73 6.34
CA LYS A 36 -1.49 15.00 7.31
C LYS A 36 -0.11 14.46 6.89
N GLY A 37 -0.04 13.80 5.74
CA GLY A 37 1.13 13.05 5.30
C GLY A 37 1.36 13.20 3.81
N MET A 38 1.72 12.09 3.18
CA MET A 38 2.07 12.04 1.76
C MET A 38 1.31 10.90 1.11
N TYR A 39 0.86 11.10 -0.13
CA TYR A 39 0.25 10.07 -0.97
C TYR A 39 1.04 9.92 -2.26
N PHE A 40 1.23 8.68 -2.71
CA PHE A 40 2.00 8.35 -3.91
C PHE A 40 1.06 7.80 -4.98
N GLU A 41 0.73 8.61 -5.98
CA GLU A 41 -0.18 8.23 -7.09
C GLU A 41 0.34 7.09 -7.97
N GLN A 42 1.66 6.85 -7.96
CA GLN A 42 2.33 5.84 -8.78
C GLN A 42 3.03 4.76 -7.91
N ALA A 43 2.39 4.36 -6.80
CA ALA A 43 2.83 3.22 -6.01
C ALA A 43 2.38 1.90 -6.65
N VAL A 44 3.28 1.23 -7.38
CA VAL A 44 2.99 0.00 -8.11
C VAL A 44 3.49 -1.23 -7.34
N ALA A 45 2.63 -2.23 -7.14
CA ALA A 45 3.01 -3.48 -6.52
C ALA A 45 3.94 -4.30 -7.43
N SER A 46 4.92 -4.99 -6.83
CA SER A 46 5.84 -5.85 -7.58
C SER A 46 5.20 -7.16 -8.04
N ALA A 47 4.01 -7.51 -7.52
CA ALA A 47 3.25 -8.73 -7.82
C ALA A 47 1.75 -8.54 -7.64
N ASP A 48 0.94 -9.31 -8.37
CA ASP A 48 -0.53 -9.30 -8.32
C ASP A 48 -1.12 -10.43 -7.43
N GLY A 49 -0.31 -11.35 -6.92
CA GLY A 49 -0.71 -12.39 -5.95
C GLY A 49 -0.35 -12.03 -4.51
N THR A 50 -1.27 -12.26 -3.55
CA THR A 50 -1.11 -11.87 -2.13
C THR A 50 0.19 -12.38 -1.50
N ALA A 51 0.46 -13.70 -1.57
CA ALA A 51 1.65 -14.29 -0.94
C ALA A 51 2.95 -13.75 -1.55
N ILE A 52 2.98 -13.60 -2.88
CA ILE A 52 4.16 -13.14 -3.61
C ILE A 52 4.39 -11.64 -3.36
N SER A 53 3.32 -10.83 -3.40
CA SER A 53 3.38 -9.39 -3.14
C SER A 53 3.90 -9.11 -1.72
N LEU A 54 3.36 -9.81 -0.72
CA LEU A 54 3.87 -9.75 0.66
C LEU A 54 5.34 -10.12 0.76
N ASN A 55 5.76 -11.19 0.11
CA ASN A 55 7.17 -11.61 0.09
C ASN A 55 8.06 -10.50 -0.50
N THR A 56 7.65 -9.85 -1.59
CA THR A 56 8.42 -8.73 -2.17
C THR A 56 8.48 -7.50 -1.26
N ILE A 57 7.39 -7.17 -0.54
CA ILE A 57 7.37 -6.05 0.42
C ILE A 57 8.32 -6.29 1.59
N PHE A 58 8.28 -7.47 2.20
CA PHE A 58 9.08 -7.75 3.40
C PHE A 58 10.55 -8.05 3.10
N THR A 59 10.88 -8.54 1.91
CA THR A 59 12.26 -8.83 1.51
C THR A 59 12.90 -7.70 0.70
N ALA A 60 12.10 -6.74 0.23
CA ALA A 60 12.51 -5.71 -0.72
C ALA A 60 13.15 -6.26 -2.03
N ASN A 61 12.84 -7.50 -2.39
CA ASN A 61 13.30 -8.15 -3.62
C ASN A 61 12.15 -8.37 -4.60
N PHE A 62 12.45 -8.38 -5.90
CA PHE A 62 11.49 -8.82 -6.90
C PHE A 62 11.21 -10.32 -6.78
N GLN A 63 10.04 -10.75 -7.24
CA GLN A 63 9.59 -12.14 -7.18
C GLN A 63 10.62 -13.14 -7.73
N VAL A 64 11.31 -12.77 -8.81
CA VAL A 64 12.28 -13.62 -9.54
C VAL A 64 13.58 -13.81 -8.75
N GLY A 65 13.89 -12.92 -7.80
CA GLY A 65 15.11 -13.00 -6.99
C GLY A 65 15.08 -14.10 -5.92
N ASN A 66 13.91 -14.69 -5.63
CA ASN A 66 13.72 -15.76 -4.64
C ASN A 66 13.54 -17.15 -5.26
N SER A 67 13.82 -17.31 -6.56
CA SER A 67 13.89 -18.61 -7.21
C SER A 67 15.24 -19.27 -6.91
N ALA A 68 15.33 -19.98 -5.79
CA ALA A 68 16.40 -20.94 -5.49
C ALA A 68 15.83 -22.37 -5.53
#